data_AF-A0A8T6F0B0-F1
#
_entry.id   AF-A0A8T6F0B0-F1
#
_cell.length_a   1.000
_cell.length_b   1.000
_cell.length_c   1.000
_cell.angle_alpha   90.00
_cell.angle_beta   90.00
_cell.angle_gamma   90.00
#
_symmetry.space_group_name_H-M   'P 1'
#
loop_
_entity.id
_entity.type
_entity.pdbx_description
1 polymer ?
#
loop_
_entity_poly.entity_id
_entity_poly.type
_entity_poly.pdbx_seq_one_letter_code
_entity_poly.pdbx_strand_id
1 'polypeptide(L)'
;MAIPTLAPTSTPTSTPAPVAPASTPRQLPGAPEVPSLVSVSPTEISVVWNEPDSLAPISGYDYRYAEESSQWIEVVGSGLTDRGVTIRGLSPFTVYRVQVRSVSEHGHGDWSPTWIVETSRPLPSGTSFSVQPHVILRVVLVHDDPYGWRYSSPGGWTEAVVQKESETLRYYEAAIWEETGAVHLYAFPNDYDAFYGAFDDLPIEDVIAYREQYAASVRSGLPEAFTDERSRFLQDVFAGFAGLLVDRHPDAEHHLMYSGHGGPGGALFEGQMQTADADAFLGTYAGLLGRPLGVVDMGGPCNKGGYADLATFCKHARYYVASDLANGSYDLDDWTVEKYFETDAETQYHRLLSEHGTLEAALIERVDLRRLNYEYARESQTRDEVFQASYLYSCPAFNEFSTAFESFVAGATLAQPVPYDLYELLVDADAPPSLLERFRSVFVHGVDNRDFFDWGVTANGMISPLAWLASIST
;
A
#
# COMPACT_ATOMS: atom_id res chain seq x y z
N MET A 1 -15.27 109.08 -10.29
CA MET A 1 -14.74 108.06 -11.23
C MET A 1 -14.78 106.73 -10.51
N ALA A 2 -15.43 105.73 -11.10
CA ALA A 2 -15.63 104.40 -10.54
C ALA A 2 -14.48 103.46 -10.90
N ILE A 3 -14.12 102.54 -9.98
CA ILE A 3 -13.82 101.11 -10.24
C ILE A 3 -14.25 100.34 -8.97
N PRO A 4 -15.03 99.23 -9.07
CA PRO A 4 -15.59 98.54 -7.92
C PRO A 4 -14.61 97.56 -7.26
N THR A 5 -14.76 97.38 -5.95
CA THR A 5 -13.99 96.46 -5.10
C THR A 5 -14.70 95.10 -5.07
N LEU A 6 -14.00 94.02 -5.46
CA LEU A 6 -14.49 92.64 -5.32
C LEU A 6 -14.20 92.13 -3.90
N ALA A 7 -15.23 91.61 -3.22
CA ALA A 7 -15.10 90.88 -1.98
C ALA A 7 -14.82 89.38 -2.24
N PRO A 8 -13.99 88.71 -1.43
CA PRO A 8 -13.68 87.29 -1.60
C PRO A 8 -14.84 86.40 -1.12
N THR A 9 -15.15 85.40 -1.94
CA THR A 9 -16.17 84.37 -1.73
C THR A 9 -15.71 83.36 -0.68
N SER A 10 -16.48 83.18 0.39
CA SER A 10 -16.31 82.08 1.35
C SER A 10 -16.87 80.77 0.79
N THR A 11 -16.03 79.74 0.67
CA THR A 11 -16.43 78.37 0.34
C THR A 11 -17.04 77.67 1.56
N PRO A 12 -18.18 76.98 1.44
CA PRO A 12 -18.66 76.08 2.49
C PRO A 12 -17.91 74.75 2.45
N THR A 13 -17.47 74.28 3.60
CA THR A 13 -16.83 72.97 3.82
C THR A 13 -17.89 71.86 3.72
N SER A 14 -17.76 70.95 2.75
CA SER A 14 -18.58 69.75 2.67
C SER A 14 -17.97 68.63 3.52
N THR A 15 -18.75 68.11 4.47
CA THR A 15 -18.44 66.88 5.22
C THR A 15 -18.45 65.68 4.26
N PRO A 16 -17.44 64.78 4.27
CA PRO A 16 -17.51 63.57 3.44
C PRO A 16 -18.52 62.57 4.01
N ALA A 17 -19.29 61.95 3.12
CA ALA A 17 -20.23 60.88 3.43
C ALA A 17 -19.48 59.60 3.91
N PRO A 18 -20.12 58.73 4.71
CA PRO A 18 -19.47 57.49 5.14
C PRO A 18 -19.24 56.58 3.92
N VAL A 19 -18.02 56.07 3.81
CA VAL A 19 -17.64 55.09 2.79
C VAL A 19 -18.33 53.77 3.12
N ALA A 20 -19.21 53.28 2.24
CA ALA A 20 -19.78 51.95 2.36
C ALA A 20 -18.65 50.90 2.34
N PRO A 21 -18.76 49.79 3.10
CA PRO A 21 -17.79 48.70 2.99
C PRO A 21 -17.74 48.25 1.52
N ALA A 22 -16.54 48.16 0.97
CA ALA A 22 -16.35 47.64 -0.38
C ALA A 22 -16.91 46.21 -0.41
N SER A 23 -17.91 45.98 -1.26
CA SER A 23 -18.37 44.63 -1.57
C SER A 23 -17.21 43.85 -2.17
N THR A 24 -16.79 42.76 -1.52
CA THR A 24 -15.87 41.78 -2.09
C THR A 24 -16.40 41.36 -3.48
N PRO A 25 -15.54 41.31 -4.52
CA PRO A 25 -15.97 40.84 -5.83
C PRO A 25 -16.62 39.46 -5.69
N ARG A 26 -17.78 39.27 -6.30
CA ARG A 26 -18.43 37.95 -6.38
C ARG A 26 -17.53 37.04 -7.21
N GLN A 27 -16.75 36.18 -6.54
CA GLN A 27 -15.78 35.30 -7.18
C GLN A 27 -16.29 33.87 -7.19
N LEU A 28 -16.16 33.20 -8.32
CA LEU A 28 -16.49 31.78 -8.48
C LEU A 28 -15.38 30.93 -7.86
N PRO A 29 -15.67 29.68 -7.47
CA PRO A 29 -14.66 28.84 -6.85
C PRO A 29 -13.64 28.32 -7.89
N GLY A 30 -12.47 27.87 -7.41
CA GLY A 30 -11.38 27.39 -8.28
C GLY A 30 -11.68 26.01 -8.90
N ALA A 31 -11.03 25.64 -9.99
CA ALA A 31 -11.18 24.30 -10.56
C ALA A 31 -10.36 23.28 -9.74
N PRO A 32 -10.94 22.13 -9.34
CA PRO A 32 -10.18 21.04 -8.74
C PRO A 32 -9.06 20.57 -9.67
N GLU A 33 -7.99 20.02 -9.08
CA GLU A 33 -6.93 19.34 -9.83
C GLU A 33 -7.43 18.03 -10.45
N VAL A 34 -6.56 17.34 -11.19
CA VAL A 34 -6.90 16.01 -11.74
C VAL A 34 -7.24 15.07 -10.58
N PRO A 35 -8.42 14.42 -10.60
CA PRO A 35 -8.78 13.46 -9.56
C PRO A 35 -7.77 12.29 -9.49
N SER A 36 -7.43 11.86 -8.28
CA SER A 36 -6.69 10.63 -8.03
C SER A 36 -7.62 9.42 -8.13
N LEU A 37 -7.18 8.40 -8.87
CA LEU A 37 -7.91 7.16 -9.04
C LEU A 37 -7.88 6.34 -7.74
N VAL A 38 -9.05 5.86 -7.32
CA VAL A 38 -9.18 5.01 -6.13
C VAL A 38 -9.36 3.54 -6.50
N SER A 39 -10.25 3.26 -7.45
CA SER A 39 -10.55 1.89 -7.87
C SER A 39 -11.26 1.89 -9.22
N VAL A 40 -11.00 0.87 -10.04
CA VAL A 40 -11.70 0.62 -11.30
C VAL A 40 -12.24 -0.81 -11.30
N SER A 41 -13.51 -0.95 -11.67
CA SER A 41 -14.15 -2.23 -11.93
C SER A 41 -14.72 -2.24 -13.35
N PRO A 42 -15.26 -3.38 -13.82
CA PRO A 42 -15.91 -3.44 -15.13
C PRO A 42 -17.09 -2.49 -15.30
N THR A 43 -17.69 -1.97 -14.22
CA THR A 43 -18.89 -1.12 -14.32
C THR A 43 -18.86 0.12 -13.44
N GLU A 44 -17.75 0.35 -12.73
CA GLU A 44 -17.64 1.42 -11.75
C GLU A 44 -16.24 2.03 -11.74
N ILE A 45 -16.17 3.33 -11.52
CA ILE A 45 -14.92 4.08 -11.37
C ILE A 45 -15.06 4.97 -10.12
N SER A 46 -14.11 4.84 -9.19
CA SER A 46 -14.03 5.68 -7.99
C SER A 46 -12.87 6.64 -8.09
N VAL A 47 -13.11 7.91 -7.81
CA VAL A 47 -12.11 8.99 -7.82
C VAL A 47 -12.22 9.87 -6.60
N VAL A 48 -11.10 10.46 -6.20
CA VAL A 48 -10.99 11.49 -5.17
C VAL A 48 -10.23 12.70 -5.69
N TRP A 49 -10.43 13.90 -5.15
CA TRP A 49 -9.73 15.11 -5.61
C TRP A 49 -9.44 16.07 -4.46
N ASN A 50 -8.47 16.95 -4.66
CA ASN A 50 -8.16 17.99 -3.69
C ASN A 50 -9.13 19.17 -3.81
N GLU A 51 -9.42 19.82 -2.68
CA GLU A 51 -10.14 21.08 -2.70
C GLU A 51 -9.26 22.15 -3.37
N PRO A 52 -9.76 22.86 -4.40
CA PRO A 52 -8.96 23.86 -5.08
C PRO A 52 -8.83 25.15 -4.28
N ASP A 53 -7.68 25.82 -4.42
CA ASP A 53 -7.49 27.17 -3.90
C ASP A 53 -8.61 28.11 -4.36
N SER A 54 -9.41 28.57 -3.40
CA SER A 54 -10.57 29.39 -3.70
C SER A 54 -10.75 30.55 -2.72
N LEU A 55 -11.09 31.72 -3.29
CA LEU A 55 -11.47 32.90 -2.53
C LEU A 55 -12.95 32.87 -2.11
N ALA A 56 -13.74 31.89 -2.60
CA ALA A 56 -15.14 31.69 -2.25
C ALA A 56 -15.30 30.35 -1.53
N PRO A 57 -16.02 30.28 -0.39
CA PRO A 57 -16.27 29.02 0.31
C PRO A 57 -16.94 27.99 -0.60
N ILE A 58 -16.33 26.83 -0.72
CA ILE A 58 -16.88 25.72 -1.51
C ILE A 58 -17.99 25.05 -0.68
N SER A 59 -19.15 24.89 -1.30
CA SER A 59 -20.35 24.26 -0.74
C SER A 59 -20.61 22.86 -1.29
N GLY A 60 -19.81 22.41 -2.26
CA GLY A 60 -19.89 21.07 -2.85
C GLY A 60 -19.21 20.97 -4.21
N TYR A 61 -19.45 19.87 -4.91
CA TYR A 61 -18.86 19.55 -6.21
C TYR A 61 -19.89 19.00 -7.19
N ASP A 62 -19.67 19.26 -8.48
CA ASP A 62 -20.34 18.57 -9.58
C ASP A 62 -19.30 17.73 -10.34
N TYR A 63 -19.74 16.64 -10.95
CA TYR A 63 -18.87 15.83 -11.82
C TYR A 63 -19.54 15.56 -13.16
N ARG A 64 -18.73 15.26 -14.17
CA ARG A 64 -19.19 14.79 -15.46
C ARG A 64 -18.32 13.67 -15.99
N TYR A 65 -18.94 12.79 -16.75
CA TYR A 65 -18.25 11.67 -17.37
C TYR A 65 -18.81 11.37 -18.75
N ALA A 66 -18.01 10.78 -19.61
CA ALA A 66 -18.42 10.29 -20.92
C ALA A 66 -17.50 9.18 -21.37
N GLU A 67 -17.97 8.31 -22.23
CA GLU A 67 -17.05 7.51 -23.05
C GLU A 67 -16.22 8.45 -23.93
N GLU A 68 -15.00 8.05 -24.30
CA GLU A 68 -13.99 8.90 -24.95
C GLU A 68 -14.53 9.77 -26.10
N SER A 69 -15.41 9.19 -26.94
CA SER A 69 -16.01 9.87 -28.10
C SER A 69 -17.47 10.31 -27.91
N SER A 70 -18.02 10.12 -26.72
CA SER A 70 -19.42 10.39 -26.39
C SER A 70 -19.64 11.77 -25.78
N GLN A 71 -20.90 12.23 -25.75
CA GLN A 71 -21.27 13.49 -25.09
C GLN A 71 -21.14 13.37 -23.57
N TRP A 72 -20.79 14.47 -22.90
CA TRP A 72 -20.71 14.55 -21.44
C TRP A 72 -22.07 14.28 -20.80
N ILE A 73 -22.08 13.38 -19.81
CA ILE A 73 -23.15 13.22 -18.84
C ILE A 73 -22.75 14.05 -17.62
N GLU A 74 -23.44 15.17 -17.40
CA GLU A 74 -23.19 16.04 -16.25
C GLU A 74 -24.12 15.67 -15.09
N VAL A 75 -23.53 15.45 -13.93
CA VAL A 75 -24.24 15.19 -12.67
C VAL A 75 -24.08 16.42 -11.80
N VAL A 76 -25.08 17.31 -11.89
CA VAL A 76 -25.10 18.62 -11.25
C VAL A 76 -26.10 18.64 -10.09
N GLY A 77 -25.72 19.28 -8.98
CA GLY A 77 -26.62 19.42 -7.83
C GLY A 77 -26.90 18.11 -7.10
N SER A 78 -25.96 17.16 -7.18
CA SER A 78 -25.98 15.88 -6.45
C SER A 78 -25.95 16.05 -4.93
N GLY A 79 -25.63 17.25 -4.44
CA GLY A 79 -25.39 17.50 -3.02
C GLY A 79 -24.06 16.92 -2.54
N LEU A 80 -23.15 16.63 -3.47
CA LEU A 80 -21.85 16.07 -3.16
C LEU A 80 -21.01 17.10 -2.41
N THR A 81 -20.83 16.88 -1.12
CA THR A 81 -19.94 17.68 -0.25
C THR A 81 -18.58 17.02 -0.08
N ASP A 82 -18.50 15.71 -0.33
CA ASP A 82 -17.28 14.93 -0.14
C ASP A 82 -16.35 15.09 -1.34
N ARG A 83 -15.04 14.94 -1.08
CA ARG A 83 -13.95 15.09 -2.06
C ARG A 83 -13.74 13.83 -2.93
N GLY A 84 -14.81 13.13 -3.28
CA GLY A 84 -14.74 11.93 -4.10
C GLY A 84 -16.09 11.44 -4.61
N VAL A 85 -16.07 10.61 -5.66
CA VAL A 85 -17.29 10.01 -6.22
C VAL A 85 -17.03 8.63 -6.82
N THR A 86 -18.01 7.73 -6.67
CA THR A 86 -18.09 6.48 -7.43
C THR A 86 -19.11 6.62 -8.56
N ILE A 87 -18.62 6.61 -9.79
CA ILE A 87 -19.42 6.62 -11.02
C ILE A 87 -19.79 5.17 -11.34
N ARG A 88 -21.09 4.84 -11.33
CA ARG A 88 -21.61 3.48 -11.54
C ARG A 88 -22.34 3.32 -12.86
N GLY A 89 -22.55 2.08 -13.27
CA GLY A 89 -23.32 1.74 -14.47
C GLY A 89 -22.56 1.99 -15.77
N LEU A 90 -21.24 1.87 -15.73
CA LEU A 90 -20.35 2.04 -16.87
C LEU A 90 -20.27 0.77 -17.71
N SER A 91 -19.92 0.93 -18.98
CA SER A 91 -19.64 -0.16 -19.91
C SER A 91 -18.28 -0.79 -19.55
N PRO A 92 -18.17 -2.13 -19.49
CA PRO A 92 -16.90 -2.82 -19.30
C PRO A 92 -15.91 -2.60 -20.43
N PHE A 93 -14.61 -2.67 -20.12
CA PHE A 93 -13.52 -2.53 -21.09
C PHE A 93 -13.71 -1.31 -22.01
N THR A 94 -14.03 -0.17 -21.42
CA THR A 94 -14.40 1.06 -22.12
C THR A 94 -13.67 2.26 -21.53
N VAL A 95 -13.09 3.08 -22.41
CA VAL A 95 -12.39 4.31 -22.02
C VAL A 95 -13.40 5.41 -21.73
N TYR A 96 -13.35 5.92 -20.50
CA TYR A 96 -14.09 7.06 -20.01
C TYR A 96 -13.19 8.27 -19.81
N ARG A 97 -13.79 9.44 -20.01
CA ARG A 97 -13.26 10.74 -19.63
C ARG A 97 -14.09 11.28 -18.48
N VAL A 98 -13.45 11.88 -17.47
CA VAL A 98 -14.10 12.38 -16.25
C VAL A 98 -13.54 13.76 -15.91
N GLN A 99 -14.41 14.65 -15.43
CA GLN A 99 -14.05 15.97 -14.90
C GLN A 99 -14.89 16.31 -13.68
N VAL A 100 -14.34 17.13 -12.80
CA VAL A 100 -14.99 17.60 -11.58
C VAL A 100 -14.88 19.12 -11.49
N ARG A 101 -15.86 19.79 -10.90
CA ARG A 101 -15.80 21.23 -10.59
C ARG A 101 -16.32 21.50 -9.19
N SER A 102 -15.83 22.57 -8.59
CA SER A 102 -16.31 23.06 -7.30
C SER A 102 -17.56 23.94 -7.47
N VAL A 103 -18.37 24.02 -6.42
CA VAL A 103 -19.61 24.80 -6.36
C VAL A 103 -19.61 25.62 -5.08
N SER A 104 -19.94 26.91 -5.16
CA SER A 104 -20.13 27.82 -4.04
C SER A 104 -21.52 28.47 -4.07
N GLU A 105 -21.87 29.23 -3.03
CA GLU A 105 -23.10 30.04 -3.01
C GLU A 105 -23.22 31.05 -4.16
N HIS A 106 -22.09 31.35 -4.81
CA HIS A 106 -21.99 32.31 -5.91
C HIS A 106 -22.05 31.68 -7.30
N GLY A 107 -21.99 30.35 -7.40
CA GLY A 107 -22.02 29.59 -8.65
C GLY A 107 -20.97 28.47 -8.71
N HIS A 108 -20.74 27.92 -9.90
CA HIS A 108 -19.76 26.86 -10.12
C HIS A 108 -18.45 27.39 -10.70
N GLY A 109 -17.34 26.75 -10.32
CA GLY A 109 -16.03 26.99 -10.90
C GLY A 109 -15.86 26.34 -12.27
N ASP A 110 -14.65 26.48 -12.82
CA ASP A 110 -14.26 25.77 -14.05
C ASP A 110 -14.11 24.26 -13.79
N TRP A 111 -14.23 23.47 -14.86
CA TRP A 111 -13.97 22.04 -14.81
C TRP A 111 -12.46 21.76 -14.66
N SER A 112 -12.12 20.71 -13.90
CA SER A 112 -10.77 20.14 -13.81
C SER A 112 -10.24 19.77 -15.20
N PRO A 113 -8.92 19.56 -15.37
CA PRO A 113 -8.42 18.87 -16.56
C PRO A 113 -9.10 17.50 -16.74
N THR A 114 -9.21 17.04 -17.99
CA THR A 114 -9.85 15.76 -18.32
C THR A 114 -9.01 14.60 -17.84
N TRP A 115 -9.56 13.77 -16.96
CA TRP A 115 -8.97 12.49 -16.59
C TRP A 115 -9.49 11.37 -17.51
N ILE A 116 -8.61 10.47 -17.95
CA ILE A 116 -8.94 9.37 -18.88
C ILE A 116 -8.68 8.04 -18.17
N VAL A 117 -9.64 7.13 -18.22
CA VAL A 117 -9.61 5.87 -17.49
C VAL A 117 -10.37 4.79 -18.25
N GLU A 118 -9.83 3.57 -18.32
CA GLU A 118 -10.49 2.42 -18.94
C GLU A 118 -11.10 1.52 -17.86
N THR A 119 -12.37 1.15 -17.97
CA THR A 119 -13.00 0.16 -17.07
C THR A 119 -12.40 -1.23 -17.28
N SER A 120 -12.30 -2.02 -16.21
CA SER A 120 -11.73 -3.37 -16.28
C SER A 120 -12.55 -4.30 -17.19
N ARG A 121 -11.94 -5.38 -17.66
CA ARG A 121 -12.66 -6.39 -18.47
C ARG A 121 -13.67 -7.13 -17.60
N PRO A 122 -14.89 -7.39 -18.10
CA PRO A 122 -15.84 -8.23 -17.37
C PRO A 122 -15.35 -9.68 -17.39
N LEU A 123 -15.49 -10.37 -16.27
CA LEU A 123 -15.24 -11.81 -16.21
C LEU A 123 -16.09 -12.54 -17.27
N PRO A 124 -15.60 -13.64 -17.88
CA PRO A 124 -16.37 -14.42 -18.86
C PRO A 124 -17.75 -14.80 -18.32
N SER A 125 -18.81 -14.37 -18.99
CA SER A 125 -20.18 -14.62 -18.55
C SER A 125 -20.45 -16.14 -18.52
N GLY A 126 -20.64 -16.69 -17.32
CA GLY A 126 -20.89 -18.12 -17.09
C GLY A 126 -19.98 -18.78 -16.06
N THR A 127 -18.93 -18.10 -15.60
CA THR A 127 -18.17 -18.55 -14.43
C THR A 127 -18.83 -18.03 -13.15
N SER A 128 -19.77 -18.79 -12.59
CA SER A 128 -20.01 -18.71 -11.14
C SER A 128 -18.84 -19.42 -10.46
N PHE A 129 -17.69 -18.75 -10.36
CA PHE A 129 -16.76 -19.14 -9.33
C PHE A 129 -17.50 -18.92 -8.01
N SER A 130 -17.44 -19.89 -7.09
CA SER A 130 -17.60 -19.54 -5.69
C SER A 130 -16.51 -18.51 -5.45
N VAL A 131 -16.88 -17.24 -5.36
CA VAL A 131 -15.93 -16.18 -5.02
C VAL A 131 -15.33 -16.61 -3.69
N GLN A 132 -14.08 -17.06 -3.72
CA GLN A 132 -13.37 -17.44 -2.50
C GLN A 132 -13.20 -16.13 -1.73
N PRO A 133 -13.80 -15.96 -0.53
CA PRO A 133 -13.55 -14.76 0.23
C PRO A 133 -12.11 -14.79 0.75
N HIS A 134 -11.48 -13.62 0.81
CA HIS A 134 -10.13 -13.40 1.29
C HIS A 134 -10.12 -12.36 2.41
N VAL A 135 -9.21 -12.54 3.36
CA VAL A 135 -8.91 -11.57 4.42
C VAL A 135 -7.41 -11.31 4.42
N ILE A 136 -7.03 -10.05 4.29
CA ILE A 136 -5.63 -9.63 4.48
C ILE A 136 -5.53 -8.91 5.82
N LEU A 137 -4.71 -9.45 6.73
CA LEU A 137 -4.19 -8.69 7.87
C LEU A 137 -2.97 -7.91 7.39
N ARG A 138 -3.14 -6.62 7.12
CA ARG A 138 -2.06 -5.70 6.77
C ARG A 138 -1.49 -5.13 8.05
N VAL A 139 -0.19 -5.24 8.24
CA VAL A 139 0.49 -4.76 9.44
C VAL A 139 1.45 -3.63 9.07
N VAL A 140 1.41 -2.56 9.84
CA VAL A 140 2.29 -1.40 9.72
C VAL A 140 2.94 -1.09 11.06
N LEU A 141 4.17 -0.61 10.99
CA LEU A 141 4.86 0.00 12.13
C LEU A 141 4.75 1.52 12.00
N VAL A 142 4.21 2.17 13.04
CA VAL A 142 4.02 3.62 13.08
C VAL A 142 4.97 4.18 14.14
N HIS A 143 5.99 4.88 13.67
CA HIS A 143 7.01 5.53 14.49
C HIS A 143 7.52 6.79 13.81
N ASP A 144 7.96 7.78 14.60
CA ASP A 144 8.70 8.94 14.13
C ASP A 144 9.98 8.53 13.37
N ASP A 145 10.06 8.86 12.08
CA ASP A 145 11.27 8.74 11.27
C ASP A 145 12.06 10.07 11.28
N PRO A 146 13.35 10.07 11.68
CA PRO A 146 14.21 11.26 11.65
C PRO A 146 14.43 11.88 10.26
N TYR A 147 14.12 11.17 9.17
CA TYR A 147 14.28 11.64 7.79
C TYR A 147 12.99 12.16 7.14
N GLY A 148 11.86 12.08 7.84
CA GLY A 148 10.60 12.65 7.37
C GLY A 148 9.91 11.88 6.24
N TRP A 149 10.28 10.61 5.98
CA TRP A 149 9.65 9.75 4.97
C TRP A 149 8.29 9.16 5.41
N ARG A 150 7.78 9.61 6.57
CA ARG A 150 6.41 9.53 7.10
C ARG A 150 5.63 8.23 6.79
N TYR A 151 5.94 7.18 7.55
CA TYR A 151 4.91 6.32 8.15
C TYR A 151 4.32 6.95 9.42
N SER A 152 5.00 7.95 10.00
CA SER A 152 4.60 8.69 11.21
C SER A 152 3.46 9.71 11.02
N SER A 153 3.05 10.01 9.79
CA SER A 153 1.89 10.88 9.56
C SER A 153 0.67 10.02 9.24
N PRO A 154 -0.47 10.20 9.91
CA PRO A 154 -1.69 9.40 9.70
C PRO A 154 -2.28 9.49 8.29
N GLY A 155 -1.72 10.26 7.34
CA GLY A 155 -2.09 10.19 5.91
C GLY A 155 -1.41 9.03 5.17
N GLY A 156 -0.07 8.98 5.15
CA GLY A 156 0.67 8.16 4.19
C GLY A 156 0.40 6.64 4.24
N TRP A 157 0.24 6.07 5.44
CA TRP A 157 -0.03 4.62 5.57
C TRP A 157 -1.52 4.27 5.55
N THR A 158 -2.38 5.26 5.79
CA THR A 158 -3.84 5.14 5.80
C THR A 158 -4.41 5.12 4.38
N GLU A 159 -3.76 5.88 3.50
CA GLU A 159 -4.02 5.99 2.06
C GLU A 159 -3.56 4.76 1.27
N ALA A 160 -2.68 3.95 1.82
CA ALA A 160 -2.04 2.82 1.13
C ALA A 160 -3.03 1.78 0.57
N VAL A 161 -4.21 1.65 1.18
CA VAL A 161 -5.28 0.76 0.69
C VAL A 161 -6.58 1.54 0.71
N VAL A 162 -6.95 2.18 -0.39
CA VAL A 162 -8.14 3.05 -0.41
C VAL A 162 -9.43 2.23 -0.42
N GLN A 163 -9.51 1.19 -1.26
CA GLN A 163 -10.61 0.22 -1.20
C GLN A 163 -10.36 -0.75 -0.04
N LYS A 164 -11.24 -0.77 0.97
CA LYS A 164 -11.07 -1.60 2.18
C LYS A 164 -11.78 -2.94 2.07
N GLU A 165 -12.89 -2.98 1.33
CA GLU A 165 -13.74 -4.16 1.18
C GLU A 165 -14.27 -4.33 -0.27
N SER A 166 -14.40 -5.58 -0.70
CA SER A 166 -15.12 -6.01 -1.91
C SER A 166 -15.87 -7.32 -1.63
N GLU A 167 -16.56 -7.87 -2.62
CA GLU A 167 -17.14 -9.22 -2.52
C GLU A 167 -16.06 -10.31 -2.35
N THR A 168 -14.83 -10.05 -2.80
CA THR A 168 -13.71 -11.00 -2.83
C THR A 168 -12.75 -10.86 -1.66
N LEU A 169 -12.55 -9.63 -1.15
CA LEU A 169 -11.47 -9.34 -0.22
C LEU A 169 -11.92 -8.32 0.83
N ARG A 170 -11.47 -8.52 2.07
CA ARG A 170 -11.55 -7.52 3.15
C ARG A 170 -10.18 -7.31 3.79
N TYR A 171 -9.81 -6.04 3.97
CA TYR A 171 -8.63 -5.65 4.73
C TYR A 171 -8.95 -5.45 6.21
N TYR A 172 -8.02 -5.89 7.04
CA TYR A 172 -7.88 -5.45 8.42
C TYR A 172 -6.49 -4.88 8.59
N GLU A 173 -6.40 -3.70 9.21
CA GLU A 173 -5.14 -3.00 9.37
C GLU A 173 -4.71 -3.05 10.83
N ALA A 174 -3.52 -3.57 11.10
CA ALA A 174 -2.91 -3.57 12.41
C ALA A 174 -1.76 -2.56 12.45
N ALA A 175 -1.87 -1.56 13.32
CA ALA A 175 -0.82 -0.58 13.55
C ALA A 175 -0.12 -0.87 14.88
N ILE A 176 1.19 -1.12 14.81
CA ILE A 176 2.07 -1.09 15.99
C ILE A 176 2.49 0.36 16.17
N TRP A 177 1.88 1.04 17.14
CA TRP A 177 1.88 2.49 17.21
C TRP A 177 2.73 2.97 18.39
N GLU A 178 3.95 3.42 18.09
CA GLU A 178 4.92 3.85 19.12
C GLU A 178 4.41 5.09 19.87
N GLU A 179 3.85 6.08 19.15
CA GLU A 179 3.41 7.35 19.73
C GLU A 179 2.27 7.18 20.75
N THR A 180 1.38 6.21 20.51
CA THR A 180 0.28 5.89 21.45
C THR A 180 0.66 4.81 22.47
N GLY A 181 1.81 4.15 22.30
CA GLY A 181 2.24 3.03 23.13
C GLY A 181 1.28 1.86 23.08
N ALA A 182 0.72 1.56 21.90
CA ALA A 182 -0.34 0.58 21.73
C ALA A 182 -0.31 -0.11 20.36
N VAL A 183 -1.04 -1.23 20.26
CA VAL A 183 -1.28 -1.92 18.98
C VAL A 183 -2.78 -1.89 18.69
N HIS A 184 -3.14 -1.36 17.53
CA HIS A 184 -4.52 -1.11 17.12
C HIS A 184 -4.86 -2.01 15.94
N LEU A 185 -6.02 -2.66 15.97
CA LEU A 185 -6.60 -3.36 14.83
C LEU A 185 -7.81 -2.57 14.36
N TYR A 186 -7.83 -2.19 13.09
CA TYR A 186 -8.89 -1.45 12.45
C TYR A 186 -9.68 -2.31 11.46
N ALA A 187 -10.95 -1.97 11.32
CA ALA A 187 -11.84 -2.50 10.30
C ALA A 187 -12.51 -1.31 9.61
N PHE A 188 -11.88 -0.79 8.56
CA PHE A 188 -12.38 0.38 7.85
C PHE A 188 -13.44 -0.02 6.82
N PRO A 189 -14.57 0.69 6.76
CA PRO A 189 -15.49 0.58 5.64
C PRO A 189 -14.95 1.33 4.41
N ASN A 190 -15.56 1.09 3.23
CA ASN A 190 -15.15 1.77 1.98
C ASN A 190 -15.45 3.28 1.94
N ASP A 191 -16.35 3.78 2.80
CA ASP A 191 -16.67 5.21 2.93
C ASP A 191 -15.75 5.92 3.95
N TYR A 192 -14.77 5.21 4.52
CA TYR A 192 -13.70 5.81 5.30
C TYR A 192 -12.85 6.73 4.43
N ASP A 193 -12.86 8.03 4.73
CA ASP A 193 -11.96 9.01 4.10
C ASP A 193 -10.51 8.82 4.60
N ALA A 194 -9.68 8.15 3.80
CA ALA A 194 -8.27 7.94 4.10
C ALA A 194 -7.44 9.25 4.08
N PHE A 195 -7.97 10.31 3.49
CA PHE A 195 -7.32 11.62 3.36
C PHE A 195 -7.82 12.65 4.38
N TYR A 196 -8.57 12.20 5.40
CA TYR A 196 -9.10 13.09 6.43
C TYR A 196 -7.96 13.85 7.14
N GLY A 197 -7.95 15.17 7.02
CA GLY A 197 -6.91 16.05 7.57
C GLY A 197 -5.59 16.07 6.80
N ALA A 198 -5.50 15.43 5.63
CA ALA A 198 -4.31 15.51 4.77
C ALA A 198 -4.15 16.89 4.11
N PHE A 199 -5.27 17.58 3.86
CA PHE A 199 -5.32 18.86 3.13
C PHE A 199 -5.86 20.03 3.95
N ASP A 200 -6.29 19.74 5.17
CA ASP A 200 -6.85 20.70 6.10
C ASP A 200 -5.81 20.89 7.21
N ASP A 201 -5.55 22.13 7.68
CA ASP A 201 -4.65 22.41 8.83
C ASP A 201 -5.27 21.91 10.16
N LEU A 202 -5.81 20.70 10.18
CA LEU A 202 -6.39 20.06 11.34
C LEU A 202 -5.30 19.67 12.34
N PRO A 203 -5.57 19.84 13.64
CA PRO A 203 -4.74 19.25 14.67
C PRO A 203 -4.57 17.74 14.46
N ILE A 204 -3.35 17.24 14.61
CA ILE A 204 -3.03 15.81 14.51
C ILE A 204 -3.92 14.92 15.39
N GLU A 205 -4.32 15.44 16.56
CA GLU A 205 -5.22 14.77 17.50
C GLU A 205 -6.61 14.51 16.90
N ASP A 206 -7.11 15.42 16.06
CA ASP A 206 -8.42 15.26 15.41
C ASP A 206 -8.35 14.20 14.31
N VAL A 207 -7.23 14.13 13.59
CA VAL A 207 -6.97 13.09 12.58
C VAL A 207 -6.87 11.71 13.25
N ILE A 208 -6.14 11.62 14.36
CA ILE A 208 -6.05 10.41 15.18
C ILE A 208 -7.44 10.02 15.69
N ALA A 209 -8.20 10.96 16.27
CA ALA A 209 -9.52 10.70 16.82
C ALA A 209 -10.52 10.23 15.76
N TYR A 210 -10.46 10.77 14.54
CA TYR A 210 -11.28 10.30 13.42
C TYR A 210 -10.98 8.84 13.09
N ARG A 211 -9.70 8.49 12.94
CA ARG A 211 -9.26 7.13 12.64
C ARG A 211 -9.63 6.14 13.75
N GLU A 212 -9.49 6.54 15.01
CA GLU A 212 -9.79 5.70 16.18
C GLU A 212 -11.26 5.28 16.29
N GLN A 213 -12.19 5.97 15.61
CA GLN A 213 -13.61 5.57 15.55
C GLN A 213 -13.81 4.19 14.91
N TYR A 214 -12.84 3.73 14.11
CA TYR A 214 -12.88 2.48 13.37
C TYR A 214 -12.04 1.37 14.02
N ALA A 215 -11.51 1.59 15.23
CA ALA A 215 -10.73 0.61 15.95
C ALA A 215 -11.62 -0.59 16.35
N ALA A 216 -11.32 -1.76 15.80
CA ALA A 216 -11.98 -3.02 16.13
C ALA A 216 -11.41 -3.64 17.42
N SER A 217 -10.14 -3.37 17.74
CA SER A 217 -9.50 -3.80 18.98
C SER A 217 -8.26 -2.96 19.26
N VAL A 218 -8.07 -2.55 20.51
CA VAL A 218 -6.88 -1.80 20.95
C VAL A 218 -6.18 -2.57 22.08
N ARG A 219 -4.86 -2.58 22.06
CA ARG A 219 -4.00 -3.16 23.11
C ARG A 219 -2.93 -2.15 23.50
N SER A 220 -3.19 -1.44 24.60
CA SER A 220 -2.25 -0.49 25.19
C SER A 220 -1.13 -1.20 25.97
N GLY A 221 -0.06 -0.46 26.27
CA GLY A 221 1.04 -0.94 27.08
C GLY A 221 2.11 -1.64 26.26
N LEU A 222 2.36 -1.14 25.06
CA LEU A 222 3.43 -1.59 24.17
C LEU A 222 4.79 -1.44 24.88
N PRO A 223 5.52 -2.54 25.15
CA PRO A 223 6.81 -2.46 25.85
C PRO A 223 7.90 -1.81 25.00
N GLU A 224 9.06 -1.53 25.59
CA GLU A 224 10.21 -0.91 24.89
C GLU A 224 10.66 -1.73 23.68
N ALA A 225 11.01 -1.04 22.59
CA ALA A 225 11.45 -1.64 21.32
C ALA A 225 12.58 -2.65 21.52
N PHE A 226 12.58 -3.72 20.70
CA PHE A 226 13.64 -4.73 20.66
C PHE A 226 13.88 -5.48 21.99
N THR A 227 12.88 -5.57 22.87
CA THR A 227 12.93 -6.38 24.10
C THR A 227 12.21 -7.71 23.93
N ASP A 228 12.61 -8.74 24.69
CA ASP A 228 11.89 -10.02 24.76
C ASP A 228 10.45 -9.84 25.25
N GLU A 229 10.21 -8.85 26.12
CA GLU A 229 8.88 -8.51 26.62
C GLU A 229 8.00 -7.99 25.48
N ARG A 230 8.53 -7.09 24.64
CA ARG A 230 7.81 -6.58 23.47
C ARG A 230 7.51 -7.67 22.47
N SER A 231 8.47 -8.55 22.20
CA SER A 231 8.30 -9.67 21.27
C SER A 231 7.12 -10.57 21.69
N ARG A 232 7.06 -10.95 22.98
CA ARG A 232 5.95 -11.73 23.54
C ARG A 232 4.63 -10.95 23.55
N PHE A 233 4.67 -9.68 23.91
CA PHE A 233 3.49 -8.81 23.86
C PHE A 233 2.89 -8.76 22.46
N LEU A 234 3.71 -8.53 21.44
CA LEU A 234 3.25 -8.52 20.05
C LEU A 234 2.69 -9.89 19.66
N GLN A 235 3.35 -11.00 20.02
CA GLN A 235 2.86 -12.33 19.70
C GLN A 235 1.48 -12.60 20.31
N ASP A 236 1.27 -12.22 21.58
CA ASP A 236 -0.02 -12.37 22.26
C ASP A 236 -1.11 -11.51 21.61
N VAL A 237 -0.79 -10.25 21.28
CA VAL A 237 -1.73 -9.33 20.65
C VAL A 237 -2.15 -9.82 19.26
N PHE A 238 -1.18 -10.18 18.41
CA PHE A 238 -1.44 -10.63 17.05
C PHE A 238 -2.10 -12.01 17.02
N ALA A 239 -1.81 -12.90 17.96
CA ALA A 239 -2.58 -14.14 18.15
C ALA A 239 -4.06 -13.84 18.51
N GLY A 240 -4.31 -12.82 19.33
CA GLY A 240 -5.66 -12.35 19.62
C GLY A 240 -6.38 -11.78 18.39
N PHE A 241 -5.67 -11.03 17.54
CA PHE A 241 -6.21 -10.54 16.27
C PHE A 241 -6.53 -11.69 15.32
N ALA A 242 -5.63 -12.65 15.18
CA ALA A 242 -5.88 -13.87 14.40
C ALA A 242 -7.17 -14.56 14.84
N GLY A 243 -7.36 -14.79 16.14
CA GLY A 243 -8.60 -15.35 16.69
C GLY A 243 -9.85 -14.56 16.28
N LEU A 244 -9.81 -13.24 16.42
CA LEU A 244 -10.93 -12.38 16.03
C LEU A 244 -11.25 -12.45 14.53
N LEU A 245 -10.22 -12.53 13.69
CA LEU A 245 -10.41 -12.63 12.23
C LEU A 245 -10.96 -13.99 11.85
N VAL A 246 -10.44 -15.08 12.41
CA VAL A 246 -10.92 -16.45 12.15
C VAL A 246 -12.36 -16.62 12.60
N ASP A 247 -12.74 -16.09 13.77
CA ASP A 247 -14.12 -16.14 14.27
C ASP A 247 -15.10 -15.40 13.35
N ARG A 248 -14.65 -14.30 12.73
CA ARG A 248 -15.49 -13.48 11.83
C ARG A 248 -15.54 -14.02 10.41
N HIS A 249 -14.46 -14.66 9.94
CA HIS A 249 -14.27 -15.05 8.54
C HIS A 249 -13.75 -16.50 8.41
N PRO A 250 -14.39 -17.49 9.04
CA PRO A 250 -13.83 -18.85 9.13
C PRO A 250 -13.61 -19.52 7.76
N ASP A 251 -14.42 -19.15 6.77
CA ASP A 251 -14.38 -19.75 5.42
C ASP A 251 -13.43 -19.00 4.46
N ALA A 252 -12.95 -17.82 4.83
CA ALA A 252 -12.07 -17.01 4.01
C ALA A 252 -10.64 -17.57 3.94
N GLU A 253 -9.93 -17.33 2.85
CA GLU A 253 -8.48 -17.49 2.83
C GLU A 253 -7.83 -16.30 3.55
N HIS A 254 -6.97 -16.58 4.52
CA HIS A 254 -6.32 -15.55 5.31
C HIS A 254 -4.89 -15.35 4.86
N HIS A 255 -4.47 -14.10 4.80
CA HIS A 255 -3.14 -13.68 4.38
C HIS A 255 -2.58 -12.69 5.40
N LEU A 256 -1.26 -12.65 5.47
CA LEU A 256 -0.52 -11.65 6.24
C LEU A 256 0.26 -10.78 5.26
N MET A 257 0.12 -9.48 5.38
CA MET A 257 0.93 -8.51 4.66
C MET A 257 1.64 -7.63 5.68
N TYR A 258 2.92 -7.38 5.48
CA TYR A 258 3.67 -6.41 6.26
C TYR A 258 4.19 -5.30 5.36
N SER A 259 3.86 -4.06 5.72
CA SER A 259 4.32 -2.84 5.07
C SER A 259 5.22 -2.09 6.05
N GLY A 260 6.52 -2.26 5.88
CA GLY A 260 7.56 -1.69 6.73
C GLY A 260 8.93 -2.26 6.38
N HIS A 261 9.96 -1.86 7.12
CA HIS A 261 11.31 -2.33 6.85
C HIS A 261 11.55 -3.76 7.37
N GLY A 262 12.55 -4.44 6.84
CA GLY A 262 12.90 -5.79 7.23
C GLY A 262 14.40 -5.98 7.27
N GLY A 263 14.84 -6.89 8.14
CA GLY A 263 16.16 -7.51 8.07
C GLY A 263 16.00 -9.01 7.86
N PRO A 264 17.04 -9.70 7.35
CA PRO A 264 16.99 -11.14 7.15
C PRO A 264 16.89 -11.84 8.50
N GLY A 265 16.20 -12.97 8.51
CA GLY A 265 15.91 -13.71 9.74
C GLY A 265 14.43 -13.65 10.04
N GLY A 266 13.85 -14.81 10.38
CA GLY A 266 12.40 -15.03 10.50
C GLY A 266 11.68 -14.26 11.62
N ALA A 267 12.24 -13.16 12.10
CA ALA A 267 11.53 -12.18 12.90
C ALA A 267 10.56 -11.35 12.03
N LEU A 268 9.48 -10.88 12.64
CA LEU A 268 8.49 -9.98 12.03
C LEU A 268 8.61 -8.57 12.59
N PHE A 269 8.03 -7.61 11.87
CA PHE A 269 7.84 -6.22 12.28
C PHE A 269 9.15 -5.53 12.65
N GLU A 270 10.07 -5.44 11.69
CA GLU A 270 11.43 -4.85 11.88
C GLU A 270 12.26 -5.53 12.97
N GLY A 271 11.96 -6.78 13.30
CA GLY A 271 12.65 -7.51 14.37
C GLY A 271 12.08 -7.25 15.76
N GLN A 272 10.98 -6.49 15.87
CA GLN A 272 10.30 -6.30 17.15
C GLN A 272 9.59 -7.56 17.64
N MET A 273 9.19 -8.46 16.72
CA MET A 273 8.73 -9.80 17.04
C MET A 273 9.80 -10.80 16.61
N GLN A 274 10.56 -11.33 17.57
CA GLN A 274 11.66 -12.26 17.34
C GLN A 274 11.18 -13.57 16.70
N THR A 275 12.11 -14.31 16.08
CA THR A 275 11.83 -15.51 15.29
C THR A 275 10.95 -16.54 15.99
N ALA A 276 11.21 -16.84 17.27
CA ALA A 276 10.42 -17.84 18.02
C ALA A 276 8.97 -17.39 18.24
N ASP A 277 8.78 -16.11 18.52
CA ASP A 277 7.47 -15.52 18.76
C ASP A 277 6.70 -15.31 17.43
N ALA A 278 7.41 -15.02 16.34
CA ALA A 278 6.85 -15.00 14.98
C ALA A 278 6.37 -16.40 14.53
N ASP A 279 7.18 -17.44 14.77
CA ASP A 279 6.79 -18.84 14.53
C ASP A 279 5.54 -19.21 15.35
N ALA A 280 5.51 -18.82 16.63
CA ALA A 280 4.38 -19.07 17.52
C ALA A 280 3.10 -18.33 17.10
N PHE A 281 3.22 -17.07 16.70
CA PHE A 281 2.10 -16.28 16.17
C PHE A 281 1.51 -16.91 14.91
N LEU A 282 2.34 -17.16 13.89
CA LEU A 282 1.89 -17.73 12.62
C LEU A 282 1.33 -19.14 12.82
N GLY A 283 1.95 -19.95 13.68
CA GLY A 283 1.46 -21.28 14.06
C GLY A 283 0.11 -21.23 14.78
N THR A 284 -0.09 -20.25 15.66
CA THR A 284 -1.40 -20.02 16.30
C THR A 284 -2.45 -19.64 15.25
N TYR A 285 -2.11 -18.75 14.33
CA TYR A 285 -3.04 -18.31 13.27
C TYR A 285 -3.44 -19.46 12.35
N ALA A 286 -2.46 -20.20 11.82
CA ALA A 286 -2.71 -21.39 10.99
C ALA A 286 -3.48 -22.48 11.78
N GLY A 287 -3.17 -22.66 13.06
CA GLY A 287 -3.85 -23.60 13.95
C GLY A 287 -5.33 -23.27 14.17
N LEU A 288 -5.65 -21.99 14.37
CA LEU A 288 -7.04 -21.50 14.48
C LEU A 288 -7.82 -21.72 13.18
N LEU A 289 -7.18 -21.51 12.02
CA LEU A 289 -7.78 -21.77 10.70
C LEU A 289 -7.93 -23.25 10.38
N GLY A 290 -7.15 -24.12 11.03
CA GLY A 290 -7.02 -25.54 10.66
C GLY A 290 -6.32 -25.75 9.30
N ARG A 291 -5.71 -24.70 8.73
CA ARG A 291 -4.99 -24.70 7.46
C ARG A 291 -3.91 -23.61 7.44
N PRO A 292 -2.86 -23.74 6.60
CA PRO A 292 -1.88 -22.68 6.42
C PRO A 292 -2.52 -21.39 5.90
N LEU A 293 -1.92 -20.25 6.21
CA LEU A 293 -2.22 -18.98 5.56
C LEU A 293 -1.99 -19.10 4.05
N GLY A 294 -2.72 -18.30 3.27
CA GLY A 294 -2.55 -18.25 1.82
C GLY A 294 -1.18 -17.70 1.43
N VAL A 295 -0.86 -16.49 1.88
CA VAL A 295 0.44 -15.85 1.62
C VAL A 295 0.89 -15.05 2.84
N VAL A 296 2.21 -15.03 3.06
CA VAL A 296 2.88 -13.98 3.84
C VAL A 296 3.60 -13.09 2.82
N ASP A 297 3.15 -11.84 2.67
CA ASP A 297 3.73 -10.86 1.73
C ASP A 297 4.50 -9.78 2.52
N MET A 298 5.80 -9.67 2.27
CA MET A 298 6.67 -8.72 2.97
C MET A 298 6.85 -7.40 2.21
N GLY A 299 5.96 -7.07 1.27
CA GLY A 299 5.79 -5.72 0.72
C GLY A 299 6.86 -5.29 -0.29
N GLY A 300 8.08 -5.82 -0.22
CA GLY A 300 9.09 -5.72 -1.28
C GLY A 300 10.29 -4.78 -1.13
N PRO A 301 10.50 -3.92 -0.10
CA PRO A 301 11.72 -3.10 -0.08
C PRO A 301 12.90 -3.73 0.69
N CYS A 302 12.74 -4.90 1.30
CA CYS A 302 13.73 -5.39 2.27
C CYS A 302 14.19 -6.82 2.01
N ASN A 303 15.41 -7.11 2.47
CA ASN A 303 16.14 -8.37 2.33
C ASN A 303 15.54 -9.50 3.19
N LYS A 304 14.30 -9.85 2.86
CA LYS A 304 13.44 -10.82 3.55
C LYS A 304 13.40 -12.19 2.87
N GLY A 305 14.12 -12.38 1.77
CA GLY A 305 14.28 -13.64 1.06
C GLY A 305 15.36 -14.54 1.65
N GLY A 306 15.57 -14.57 2.96
CA GLY A 306 16.57 -15.44 3.57
C GLY A 306 16.05 -16.84 3.85
N TYR A 307 16.94 -17.83 3.87
CA TYR A 307 16.60 -19.20 4.30
C TYR A 307 15.92 -19.21 5.68
N ALA A 308 16.40 -18.36 6.61
CA ALA A 308 15.83 -18.26 7.95
C ALA A 308 14.41 -17.65 7.97
N ASP A 309 14.10 -16.76 7.02
CA ASP A 309 12.75 -16.22 6.84
C ASP A 309 11.81 -17.33 6.38
N LEU A 310 12.16 -18.03 5.29
CA LEU A 310 11.37 -19.15 4.78
C LEU A 310 11.23 -20.28 5.81
N ALA A 311 12.29 -20.63 6.54
CA ALA A 311 12.25 -21.65 7.59
C ALA A 311 11.28 -21.33 8.73
N THR A 312 10.98 -20.05 8.94
CA THR A 312 10.00 -19.61 9.94
C THR A 312 8.60 -19.54 9.34
N PHE A 313 8.45 -18.89 8.19
CA PHE A 313 7.13 -18.57 7.65
C PHE A 313 6.51 -19.73 6.86
N CYS A 314 7.30 -20.53 6.15
CA CYS A 314 6.80 -21.61 5.29
C CYS A 314 6.31 -22.86 6.03
N LYS A 315 6.45 -22.90 7.35
CA LYS A 315 5.73 -23.86 8.20
C LYS A 315 4.23 -23.57 8.24
N HIS A 316 3.85 -22.31 8.06
CA HIS A 316 2.50 -21.80 8.39
C HIS A 316 1.79 -21.15 7.21
N ALA A 317 2.42 -21.06 6.03
CA ALA A 317 1.85 -20.44 4.82
C ALA A 317 2.04 -21.34 3.59
N ARG A 318 1.23 -21.13 2.54
CA ARG A 318 1.39 -21.79 1.23
C ARG A 318 2.39 -21.06 0.34
N TYR A 319 2.34 -19.74 0.35
CA TYR A 319 3.21 -18.89 -0.44
C TYR A 319 3.89 -17.83 0.43
N TYR A 320 5.04 -17.36 -0.04
CA TYR A 320 5.78 -16.26 0.55
C TYR A 320 6.22 -15.32 -0.55
N VAL A 321 6.15 -14.00 -0.32
CA VAL A 321 6.63 -12.98 -1.26
C VAL A 321 7.67 -12.11 -0.58
N ALA A 322 8.89 -12.11 -1.13
CA ALA A 322 10.01 -11.34 -0.59
C ALA A 322 11.11 -11.09 -1.64
N SER A 323 12.15 -10.36 -1.23
CA SER A 323 13.38 -10.14 -2.00
C SER A 323 14.58 -10.58 -1.17
N ASP A 324 15.57 -11.22 -1.78
CA ASP A 324 16.89 -11.46 -1.19
C ASP A 324 17.79 -10.21 -1.22
N LEU A 325 17.40 -9.19 -1.98
CA LEU A 325 18.07 -7.90 -2.03
C LEU A 325 17.45 -6.92 -1.03
N ALA A 326 18.31 -6.04 -0.49
CA ALA A 326 17.85 -4.80 0.11
C ALA A 326 17.47 -3.85 -1.03
N ASN A 327 16.28 -4.03 -1.57
CA ASN A 327 15.74 -3.26 -2.69
C ASN A 327 15.83 -1.76 -2.39
N GLY A 328 16.71 -1.06 -3.09
CA GLY A 328 16.97 0.36 -2.87
C GLY A 328 15.83 1.26 -3.37
N SER A 329 15.86 2.53 -2.98
CA SER A 329 14.93 3.53 -3.50
C SER A 329 15.25 3.90 -4.94
N TYR A 330 14.24 4.19 -5.72
CA TYR A 330 14.34 4.71 -7.09
C TYR A 330 13.09 5.54 -7.42
N ASP A 331 13.21 6.43 -8.40
CA ASP A 331 12.11 7.26 -8.88
C ASP A 331 11.54 6.71 -10.19
N LEU A 332 10.25 6.88 -10.41
CA LEU A 332 9.66 6.64 -11.74
C LEU A 332 10.16 7.73 -12.70
N ASP A 333 10.66 7.34 -13.88
CA ASP A 333 11.33 8.24 -14.83
C ASP A 333 10.40 9.36 -15.32
N ASP A 334 9.16 8.98 -15.64
CA ASP A 334 8.06 9.87 -16.03
C ASP A 334 6.88 9.63 -15.08
N TRP A 335 7.01 10.06 -13.82
CA TRP A 335 6.02 9.81 -12.78
C TRP A 335 4.63 10.34 -13.16
N THR A 336 3.61 9.50 -12.97
CA THR A 336 2.20 9.90 -12.95
C THR A 336 1.48 9.13 -11.85
N VAL A 337 0.36 9.67 -11.38
CA VAL A 337 -0.49 9.00 -10.38
C VAL A 337 -1.03 7.67 -10.90
N GLU A 338 -1.31 7.57 -12.20
CA GLU A 338 -1.77 6.34 -12.85
C GLU A 338 -0.71 5.24 -12.78
N LYS A 339 0.54 5.55 -13.14
CA LYS A 339 1.64 4.58 -13.07
C LYS A 339 1.90 4.10 -11.65
N TYR A 340 1.78 5.00 -10.68
CA TYR A 340 1.90 4.64 -9.27
C TYR A 340 0.84 3.61 -8.87
N PHE A 341 -0.45 3.90 -9.09
CA PHE A 341 -1.53 2.98 -8.73
C PHE A 341 -1.55 1.69 -9.56
N GLU A 342 -1.12 1.74 -10.82
CA GLU A 342 -1.01 0.55 -11.68
C GLU A 342 0.02 -0.46 -11.15
N THR A 343 1.08 0.03 -10.50
CA THR A 343 2.21 -0.80 -10.05
C THR A 343 2.27 -1.03 -8.54
N ASP A 344 1.44 -0.34 -7.77
CA ASP A 344 1.38 -0.51 -6.32
C ASP A 344 0.65 -1.81 -5.95
N ALA A 345 1.38 -2.78 -5.41
CA ALA A 345 0.82 -4.10 -5.11
C ALA A 345 -0.27 -4.06 -4.03
N GLU A 346 -0.20 -3.13 -3.06
CA GLU A 346 -1.13 -3.08 -1.93
C GLU A 346 -2.54 -2.70 -2.37
N THR A 347 -2.67 -1.75 -3.30
CA THR A 347 -3.96 -1.33 -3.88
C THR A 347 -4.56 -2.34 -4.86
N GLN A 348 -3.74 -3.23 -5.42
CA GLN A 348 -4.14 -4.10 -6.53
C GLN A 348 -4.76 -5.43 -6.09
N TYR A 349 -4.65 -5.84 -4.83
CA TYR A 349 -5.13 -7.15 -4.36
C TYR A 349 -6.63 -7.40 -4.56
N HIS A 350 -7.48 -6.37 -4.46
CA HIS A 350 -8.90 -6.52 -4.77
C HIS A 350 -9.11 -6.99 -6.22
N ARG A 351 -8.39 -6.38 -7.16
CA ARG A 351 -8.39 -6.76 -8.58
C ARG A 351 -7.78 -8.14 -8.76
N LEU A 352 -6.56 -8.35 -8.27
CA LEU A 352 -5.80 -9.59 -8.42
C LEU A 352 -6.60 -10.82 -7.93
N LEU A 353 -7.22 -10.75 -6.75
CA LEU A 353 -7.99 -11.87 -6.22
C LEU A 353 -9.35 -12.05 -6.90
N SER A 354 -9.85 -11.04 -7.61
CA SER A 354 -11.12 -11.12 -8.35
C SER A 354 -10.97 -11.61 -9.80
N GLU A 355 -9.82 -11.33 -10.43
CA GLU A 355 -9.57 -11.63 -11.85
C GLU A 355 -8.95 -13.01 -12.08
N HIS A 356 -8.40 -13.62 -11.03
CA HIS A 356 -7.70 -14.90 -11.11
C HIS A 356 -8.47 -16.05 -10.47
N GLY A 357 -8.44 -17.22 -11.13
CA GLY A 357 -9.10 -18.43 -10.63
C GLY A 357 -8.34 -19.18 -9.53
N THR A 358 -7.09 -18.80 -9.24
CA THR A 358 -6.26 -19.39 -8.19
C THR A 358 -5.44 -18.30 -7.49
N LEU A 359 -5.12 -18.52 -6.21
CA LEU A 359 -4.23 -17.64 -5.46
C LEU A 359 -2.84 -17.56 -6.12
N GLU A 360 -2.32 -18.67 -6.64
CA GLU A 360 -1.01 -18.69 -7.31
C GLU A 360 -0.96 -17.73 -8.50
N ALA A 361 -1.98 -17.74 -9.36
CA ALA A 361 -2.04 -16.85 -10.52
C ALA A 361 -2.14 -15.37 -10.10
N ALA A 362 -2.93 -15.07 -9.06
CA ALA A 362 -2.99 -13.72 -8.49
C ALA A 362 -1.63 -13.25 -7.93
N LEU A 363 -0.89 -14.14 -7.27
CA LEU A 363 0.42 -13.83 -6.70
C LEU A 363 1.53 -13.73 -7.76
N ILE A 364 1.44 -14.48 -8.86
CA ILE A 364 2.34 -14.31 -10.02
C ILE A 364 2.18 -12.89 -10.57
N GLU A 365 0.95 -12.46 -10.84
CA GLU A 365 0.72 -11.11 -11.34
C GLU A 365 1.11 -10.03 -10.32
N ARG A 366 0.88 -10.26 -9.02
CA ARG A 366 1.39 -9.36 -7.96
C ARG A 366 2.90 -9.14 -8.07
N VAL A 367 3.66 -10.18 -8.40
CA VAL A 367 5.12 -10.08 -8.60
C VAL A 367 5.42 -9.38 -9.95
N ASP A 368 4.64 -9.62 -11.00
CA ASP A 368 4.76 -8.91 -12.28
C ASP A 368 4.50 -7.38 -12.16
N LEU A 369 3.63 -6.94 -11.25
CA LEU A 369 3.46 -5.51 -10.96
C LEU A 369 4.77 -4.84 -10.52
N ARG A 370 5.64 -5.56 -9.80
CA ARG A 370 6.99 -5.07 -9.46
C ARG A 370 7.88 -4.97 -10.70
N ARG A 371 7.78 -5.92 -11.62
CA ARG A 371 8.51 -5.81 -12.90
C ARG A 371 8.10 -4.59 -13.69
N LEU A 372 6.80 -4.32 -13.78
CA LEU A 372 6.27 -3.12 -14.45
C LEU A 372 6.78 -1.84 -13.77
N ASN A 373 6.80 -1.82 -12.44
CA ASN A 373 7.38 -0.73 -11.67
C ASN A 373 8.86 -0.51 -12.02
N TYR A 374 9.65 -1.59 -12.14
CA TYR A 374 11.04 -1.49 -12.55
C TYR A 374 11.17 -0.89 -13.96
N GLU A 375 10.31 -1.29 -14.90
CA GLU A 375 10.33 -0.76 -16.26
C GLU A 375 9.99 0.73 -16.32
N TYR A 376 9.11 1.23 -15.45
CA TYR A 376 8.79 2.66 -15.33
C TYR A 376 9.86 3.50 -14.65
N ALA A 377 10.84 2.86 -14.01
CA ALA A 377 11.97 3.51 -13.33
C ALA A 377 13.32 3.08 -13.93
N ARG A 378 13.33 2.66 -15.19
CA ARG A 378 14.50 2.04 -15.82
C ARG A 378 15.69 3.00 -15.86
N GLU A 379 15.49 4.26 -16.24
CA GLU A 379 16.56 5.25 -16.32
C GLU A 379 17.11 5.57 -14.93
N SER A 380 16.23 5.76 -13.94
CA SER A 380 16.61 5.99 -12.54
C SER A 380 17.44 4.82 -11.99
N GLN A 381 16.97 3.59 -12.13
CA GLN A 381 17.67 2.41 -11.63
C GLN A 381 19.00 2.18 -12.36
N THR A 382 19.06 2.45 -13.67
CA THR A 382 20.30 2.31 -14.45
C THR A 382 21.33 3.37 -14.07
N ARG A 383 20.89 4.61 -13.83
CA ARG A 383 21.77 5.71 -13.44
C ARG A 383 22.42 5.47 -12.08
N ASP A 384 21.64 4.95 -11.14
CA ASP A 384 22.04 4.82 -9.74
C ASP A 384 22.46 3.37 -9.37
N GLU A 385 22.49 2.47 -10.35
CA GLU A 385 22.83 1.04 -10.22
C GLU A 385 22.05 0.33 -9.10
N VAL A 386 20.74 0.60 -9.00
CA VAL A 386 19.88 0.08 -7.93
C VAL A 386 19.40 -1.33 -8.26
N PHE A 387 19.97 -2.36 -7.63
CA PHE A 387 19.55 -3.75 -7.84
C PHE A 387 18.15 -3.99 -7.28
N GLN A 388 17.32 -4.69 -8.05
CA GLN A 388 15.93 -4.98 -7.67
C GLN A 388 15.57 -6.42 -8.01
N ALA A 389 14.98 -7.12 -7.04
CA ALA A 389 14.39 -8.43 -7.25
C ALA A 389 13.11 -8.62 -6.43
N SER A 390 12.23 -9.50 -6.87
CA SER A 390 11.11 -9.97 -6.07
C SER A 390 10.72 -11.38 -6.50
N TYR A 391 10.45 -12.25 -5.52
CA TYR A 391 10.19 -13.66 -5.75
C TYR A 391 8.90 -14.10 -5.06
N LEU A 392 8.18 -15.00 -5.73
CA LEU A 392 7.11 -15.82 -5.17
C LEU A 392 7.66 -17.20 -4.84
N TYR A 393 7.74 -17.52 -3.55
CA TYR A 393 8.21 -18.81 -3.06
C TYR A 393 7.05 -19.76 -2.77
N SER A 394 7.23 -21.04 -3.12
CA SER A 394 6.38 -22.16 -2.72
C SER A 394 6.88 -22.71 -1.38
N CYS A 395 6.08 -22.52 -0.33
CA CYS A 395 6.44 -23.01 1.00
C CYS A 395 6.46 -24.55 1.12
N PRO A 396 5.57 -25.32 0.47
CA PRO A 396 5.72 -26.77 0.40
C PRO A 396 7.04 -27.21 -0.25
N ALA A 397 7.43 -26.59 -1.37
CA ALA A 397 8.70 -26.90 -2.03
C ALA A 397 9.91 -26.49 -1.18
N PHE A 398 9.81 -25.35 -0.48
CA PHE A 398 10.82 -24.95 0.50
C PHE A 398 10.98 -25.99 1.61
N ASN A 399 9.89 -26.52 2.19
CA ASN A 399 9.99 -27.50 3.28
C ASN A 399 10.68 -28.80 2.84
N GLU A 400 10.44 -29.23 1.59
CA GLU A 400 11.15 -30.36 0.99
C GLU A 400 12.63 -30.04 0.73
N PHE A 401 12.93 -28.87 0.17
CA PHE A 401 14.29 -28.40 -0.07
C PHE A 401 15.06 -28.29 1.25
N SER A 402 14.46 -27.66 2.26
CA SER A 402 15.02 -27.43 3.57
C SER A 402 15.51 -28.74 4.17
N THR A 403 14.65 -29.76 4.28
CA THR A 403 15.02 -31.08 4.81
C THR A 403 16.25 -31.69 4.09
N ALA A 404 16.32 -31.55 2.77
CA ALA A 404 17.45 -32.04 1.97
C ALA A 404 18.72 -31.19 2.18
N PHE A 405 18.57 -29.88 2.29
CA PHE A 405 19.63 -28.94 2.59
C PHE A 405 20.24 -29.19 3.96
N GLU A 406 19.42 -29.34 5.02
CA GLU A 406 19.91 -29.62 6.38
C GLU A 406 20.74 -30.91 6.43
N SER A 407 20.28 -31.94 5.71
CA SER A 407 20.99 -33.22 5.60
C SER A 407 22.34 -33.08 4.87
N PHE A 408 22.40 -32.23 3.85
CA PHE A 408 23.62 -31.97 3.08
C PHE A 408 24.66 -31.21 3.92
N VAL A 409 24.25 -30.12 4.58
CA VAL A 409 25.19 -29.29 5.35
C VAL A 409 25.75 -29.99 6.57
N ALA A 410 25.02 -30.93 7.17
CA ALA A 410 25.51 -31.75 8.28
C ALA A 410 26.75 -32.59 7.91
N GLY A 411 26.97 -32.86 6.61
CA GLY A 411 28.12 -33.59 6.08
C GLY A 411 29.13 -32.74 5.31
N ALA A 412 28.85 -31.45 5.10
CA ALA A 412 29.65 -30.56 4.26
C ALA A 412 30.63 -29.69 5.08
N THR A 413 31.76 -29.32 4.49
CA THR A 413 32.64 -28.28 5.04
C THR A 413 32.38 -26.99 4.29
N LEU A 414 31.85 -25.97 4.97
CA LEU A 414 31.51 -24.68 4.37
C LEU A 414 32.61 -23.64 4.72
N ALA A 415 33.16 -22.95 3.72
CA ALA A 415 34.09 -21.83 3.93
C ALA A 415 33.32 -20.52 4.21
N GLN A 416 33.88 -19.57 4.99
CA GLN A 416 33.28 -18.25 5.30
C GLN A 416 34.37 -17.15 5.47
N PRO A 417 34.11 -15.82 5.31
CA PRO A 417 32.79 -15.14 5.36
C PRO A 417 32.53 -13.91 4.43
N VAL A 418 31.33 -13.82 3.81
CA VAL A 418 30.41 -12.64 3.66
C VAL A 418 29.02 -13.20 3.23
N PRO A 419 27.88 -12.46 3.22
CA PRO A 419 26.57 -13.07 2.97
C PRO A 419 26.48 -13.59 1.53
N TYR A 420 26.58 -14.91 1.39
CA TYR A 420 26.42 -15.59 0.12
C TYR A 420 24.95 -15.85 -0.16
N ASP A 421 24.60 -15.57 -1.40
CA ASP A 421 23.52 -16.26 -2.09
C ASP A 421 23.60 -17.78 -1.82
N LEU A 422 22.47 -18.39 -1.43
CA LEU A 422 22.42 -19.79 -1.03
C LEU A 422 22.74 -20.73 -2.20
N TYR A 423 22.38 -20.36 -3.43
CA TYR A 423 22.64 -21.19 -4.58
C TYR A 423 24.15 -21.29 -4.88
N GLU A 424 24.87 -20.17 -4.83
CA GLU A 424 26.34 -20.18 -4.96
C GLU A 424 26.99 -21.03 -3.86
N LEU A 425 26.51 -20.91 -2.60
CA LEU A 425 27.01 -21.75 -1.52
C LEU A 425 26.81 -23.24 -1.79
N LEU A 426 25.68 -23.63 -2.38
CA LEU A 426 25.42 -25.01 -2.77
C LEU A 426 26.38 -25.46 -3.88
N VAL A 427 26.62 -24.61 -4.89
CA VAL A 427 27.53 -24.91 -6.00
C VAL A 427 28.97 -25.07 -5.50
N ASP A 428 29.45 -24.13 -4.69
CA ASP A 428 30.81 -24.13 -4.11
C ASP A 428 31.05 -25.32 -3.18
N ALA A 429 29.99 -25.82 -2.54
CA ALA A 429 30.03 -27.00 -1.68
C ALA A 429 29.84 -28.33 -2.45
N ASP A 430 29.86 -28.32 -3.79
CA ASP A 430 29.62 -29.49 -4.65
C ASP A 430 28.28 -30.19 -4.36
N ALA A 431 27.22 -29.42 -4.15
CA ALA A 431 25.88 -29.96 -3.91
C ALA A 431 25.41 -30.86 -5.07
N PRO A 432 24.72 -31.99 -4.77
CA PRO A 432 24.23 -32.88 -5.81
C PRO A 432 23.18 -32.19 -6.69
N PRO A 433 23.06 -32.53 -7.99
CA PRO A 433 22.08 -31.92 -8.89
C PRO A 433 20.63 -31.97 -8.38
N SER A 434 20.27 -33.04 -7.67
CA SER A 434 18.94 -33.20 -7.05
C SER A 434 18.65 -32.16 -5.96
N LEU A 435 19.66 -31.67 -5.24
CA LEU A 435 19.50 -30.59 -4.26
C LEU A 435 19.33 -29.24 -4.97
N LEU A 436 20.09 -29.00 -6.04
CA LEU A 436 19.96 -27.79 -6.87
C LEU A 436 18.59 -27.73 -7.58
N GLU A 437 18.05 -28.86 -8.04
CA GLU A 437 16.70 -28.94 -8.59
C GLU A 437 15.63 -28.61 -7.53
N ARG A 438 15.79 -29.14 -6.29
CA ARG A 438 14.90 -28.79 -5.18
C ARG A 438 14.94 -27.31 -4.84
N PHE A 439 16.14 -26.71 -4.79
CA PHE A 439 16.30 -25.28 -4.60
C PHE A 439 15.51 -24.47 -5.64
N ARG A 440 15.68 -24.81 -6.94
CA ARG A 440 14.95 -24.11 -8.02
C ARG A 440 13.44 -24.28 -7.91
N SER A 441 12.96 -25.44 -7.47
CA SER A 441 11.52 -25.70 -7.28
C SER A 441 10.88 -24.86 -6.18
N VAL A 442 11.67 -24.23 -5.31
CA VAL A 442 11.16 -23.29 -4.30
C VAL A 442 10.57 -22.05 -4.97
N PHE A 443 11.07 -21.64 -6.13
CA PHE A 443 10.63 -20.43 -6.81
C PHE A 443 9.49 -20.74 -7.78
N VAL A 444 8.31 -20.19 -7.51
CA VAL A 444 7.15 -20.27 -8.41
C VAL A 444 7.31 -19.26 -9.54
N HIS A 445 7.71 -18.04 -9.18
CA HIS A 445 7.92 -16.93 -10.11
C HIS A 445 8.93 -15.94 -9.51
N GLY A 446 9.58 -15.17 -10.37
CA GLY A 446 10.54 -14.16 -9.95
C GLY A 446 10.76 -13.11 -11.03
N VAL A 447 10.94 -11.88 -10.60
CA VAL A 447 11.25 -10.74 -11.46
C VAL A 447 12.45 -9.99 -10.91
N ASP A 448 13.24 -9.41 -11.80
CA ASP A 448 14.40 -8.60 -11.46
C ASP A 448 14.68 -7.55 -12.53
N ASN A 449 15.71 -6.74 -12.32
CA ASN A 449 16.17 -5.71 -13.24
C ASN A 449 17.58 -5.97 -13.83
N ARG A 450 18.04 -7.23 -13.87
CA ARG A 450 19.38 -7.56 -14.39
C ARG A 450 19.56 -7.25 -15.88
N ASP A 451 18.47 -7.08 -16.61
CA ASP A 451 18.44 -6.72 -18.03
C ASP A 451 18.64 -5.21 -18.26
N PHE A 452 18.69 -4.41 -17.19
CA PHE A 452 18.93 -2.96 -17.30
C PHE A 452 20.42 -2.65 -17.29
N PHE A 453 21.19 -3.29 -16.41
CA PHE A 453 22.63 -3.12 -16.23
C PHE A 453 23.22 -4.35 -15.53
N ASP A 454 24.55 -4.48 -15.57
CA ASP A 454 25.25 -5.60 -14.95
C ASP A 454 25.18 -5.50 -13.41
N TRP A 455 24.71 -6.57 -12.77
CA TRP A 455 24.70 -6.64 -11.33
C TRP A 455 26.10 -6.97 -10.82
N GLY A 456 26.70 -6.06 -10.07
CA GLY A 456 27.97 -6.32 -9.37
C GLY A 456 27.85 -7.31 -8.20
N VAL A 457 26.71 -7.98 -8.05
CA VAL A 457 26.37 -8.90 -6.95
C VAL A 457 25.67 -10.14 -7.51
N THR A 458 25.89 -11.29 -6.86
CA THR A 458 25.13 -12.51 -7.15
C THR A 458 23.93 -12.61 -6.21
N ALA A 459 22.74 -12.72 -6.79
CA ALA A 459 21.46 -12.88 -6.09
C ALA A 459 20.57 -13.83 -6.89
N ASN A 460 20.40 -15.06 -6.40
CA ASN A 460 19.57 -16.12 -6.97
C ASN A 460 18.29 -16.35 -6.15
N GLY A 461 17.89 -15.34 -5.37
CA GLY A 461 16.61 -15.30 -4.69
C GLY A 461 16.62 -15.90 -3.29
N MET A 462 17.74 -16.34 -2.72
CA MET A 462 17.75 -16.77 -1.33
C MET A 462 19.07 -16.48 -0.60
N ILE A 463 18.99 -15.75 0.51
CA ILE A 463 20.16 -15.49 1.37
C ILE A 463 20.48 -16.73 2.21
N SER A 464 21.75 -17.14 2.25
CA SER A 464 22.21 -18.25 3.10
C SER A 464 22.02 -17.99 4.60
N PRO A 465 21.87 -19.03 5.42
CA PRO A 465 21.62 -18.85 6.85
C PRO A 465 22.93 -18.62 7.65
N LEU A 466 23.28 -17.36 7.87
CA LEU A 466 24.53 -16.91 8.51
C LEU A 466 24.75 -17.44 9.95
N ALA A 467 23.69 -17.59 10.76
CA ALA A 467 23.80 -18.01 12.17
C ALA A 467 23.48 -19.50 12.41
N TRP A 468 22.63 -20.09 11.57
CA TRP A 468 22.15 -21.47 11.74
C TRP A 468 23.26 -22.49 11.42
N LEU A 469 24.09 -22.24 10.41
CA LEU A 469 25.22 -23.12 10.06
C LEU A 469 26.30 -23.18 11.16
N ALA A 470 26.45 -22.11 11.94
CA ALA A 470 27.34 -22.08 13.11
C ALA A 470 26.81 -22.92 14.29
N SER A 471 25.50 -23.21 14.33
CA SER A 471 24.85 -23.97 15.42
C SER A 471 24.77 -25.48 15.19
N ILE A 472 24.99 -25.95 13.95
CA ILE A 472 24.98 -27.38 13.58
C ILE A 472 26.40 -27.95 13.54
N SER A 473 27.40 -27.07 13.52
CA SER A 473 28.84 -27.42 13.56
C SER A 473 29.38 -27.56 14.98
N THR A 474 28.51 -27.53 16.00
CA THR A 474 28.78 -27.82 17.42
C THR A 474 27.88 -28.94 17.91
#